data_AF-A0A0P8DJV4-F1
#
_entry.id   AF-A0A0P8DJV4-F1
#
_cell.length_a   1.000
_cell.length_b   1.000
_cell.length_c   1.000
_cell.angle_alpha   90.00
_cell.angle_beta   90.00
_cell.angle_gamma   90.00
#
_symmetry.space_group_name_H-M   'P 1'
#
loop_
_entity.id
_entity.type
_entity.pdbx_description
1 polymer ?
#
loop_
_entity_poly.entity_id
_entity_poly.type
_entity_poly.pdbx_seq_one_letter_code
_entity_poly.pdbx_strand_id
1 'polypeptide(L)'
;MKKYAIACGLLCFFSLSGCADSLETNPATEPDAAVENIESSPESNAFPVEVSTYSADELFAAGGGGCGMTLLSSGADFRTDGMLFFNGLESAKGSAFMKLNGGLRRLVRTAASGEVFYGQQTNQSFETESFETESDAMTPPPLPEITVDVAVTLGEPGEIESVNIPAGTITLTAEGQSQEIAVVGDAGC
;
A
#
# COMPACT_ATOMS: atom_id res chain seq x y z
N MET A 1 36.11 35.17 -15.57
CA MET A 1 35.66 36.36 -14.82
C MET A 1 34.44 36.96 -15.48
N LYS A 2 33.26 36.91 -14.85
CA LYS A 2 32.16 37.88 -14.97
C LYS A 2 31.16 37.60 -13.84
N LYS A 3 30.80 38.67 -13.13
CA LYS A 3 29.99 38.76 -11.91
C LYS A 3 28.56 39.21 -12.24
N TYR A 4 27.72 39.23 -11.19
CA TYR A 4 26.45 39.97 -10.99
C TYR A 4 25.16 39.19 -11.34
N ALA A 5 24.05 39.26 -10.60
CA ALA A 5 23.68 40.04 -9.40
C ALA A 5 22.48 39.41 -8.66
N ILE A 6 22.30 39.90 -7.43
CA ILE A 6 21.27 39.67 -6.42
C ILE A 6 19.96 40.43 -6.77
N ALA A 7 18.80 39.84 -6.44
CA ALA A 7 17.54 40.52 -6.09
C ALA A 7 16.82 39.60 -5.09
N CYS A 8 16.61 39.90 -3.81
CA CYS A 8 15.99 41.05 -3.12
C CYS A 8 14.52 41.25 -3.53
N GLY A 9 13.62 40.70 -2.72
CA GLY A 9 12.17 40.81 -2.84
C GLY A 9 11.50 40.64 -1.47
N LEU A 10 11.72 41.65 -0.63
CA LEU A 10 11.00 41.95 0.61
C LEU A 10 9.61 42.50 0.24
N LEU A 11 8.53 42.08 0.92
CA LEU A 11 7.46 42.97 1.41
C LEU A 11 6.38 42.24 2.22
N CYS A 12 6.13 42.82 3.39
CA CYS A 12 5.08 42.56 4.37
C CYS A 12 3.66 42.89 3.83
N PHE A 13 2.59 42.41 4.47
CA PHE A 13 1.75 43.23 5.38
C PHE A 13 0.55 42.46 5.96
N PHE A 14 0.26 42.81 7.21
CA PHE A 14 -0.90 42.49 8.04
C PHE A 14 -2.24 42.94 7.42
N SER A 15 -3.35 42.28 7.79
CA SER A 15 -4.55 43.01 8.25
C SER A 15 -5.48 42.18 9.14
N LEU A 16 -6.04 42.91 10.10
CA LEU A 16 -6.78 42.52 11.29
C LEU A 16 -8.29 42.31 11.06
N SER A 17 -8.89 41.59 12.02
CA SER A 17 -10.11 41.91 12.79
C SER A 17 -11.44 42.17 12.08
N GLY A 18 -12.44 41.37 12.48
CA GLY A 18 -13.84 41.73 12.41
C GLY A 18 -14.71 40.80 13.28
N CYS A 19 -14.75 41.06 14.59
CA CYS A 19 -15.87 40.61 15.44
C CYS A 19 -16.93 41.71 15.40
N ALA A 20 -18.15 41.39 14.98
CA ALA A 20 -19.31 42.24 15.15
C ALA A 20 -20.38 41.45 15.92
N ASP A 21 -20.70 42.01 17.07
CA ASP A 21 -21.77 41.66 18.00
C ASP A 21 -23.09 42.24 17.48
N SER A 22 -24.20 41.49 17.55
CA SER A 22 -25.55 42.08 17.65
C SER A 22 -26.52 41.05 18.20
N LEU A 23 -26.90 41.28 19.45
CA LEU A 23 -28.08 40.78 20.13
C LEU A 23 -29.36 41.38 19.50
N GLU A 24 -30.32 40.53 19.13
CA GLU A 24 -31.73 40.92 19.14
C GLU A 24 -32.61 39.73 19.53
N THR A 25 -33.53 39.99 20.46
CA THR A 25 -34.35 39.03 21.22
C THR A 25 -35.80 38.96 20.75
N ASN A 26 -36.40 37.78 20.94
CA ASN A 26 -37.83 37.42 21.20
C ASN A 26 -38.73 37.01 20.00
N PRO A 27 -39.83 36.25 20.24
CA PRO A 27 -40.04 35.13 21.18
C PRO A 27 -40.78 33.91 20.56
N ALA A 28 -40.69 32.79 21.28
CA ALA A 28 -41.60 31.62 21.39
C ALA A 28 -42.53 31.22 20.23
N THR A 29 -42.30 30.03 19.68
CA THR A 29 -43.35 29.11 19.18
C THR A 29 -42.81 27.66 19.29
N GLU A 30 -43.37 26.88 20.21
CA GLU A 30 -43.48 25.41 20.12
C GLU A 30 -44.92 25.09 19.70
N PRO A 31 -45.27 23.89 19.17
CA PRO A 31 -44.49 22.65 19.16
C PRO A 31 -44.43 21.97 17.78
N ASP A 32 -43.86 20.77 17.77
CA ASP A 32 -44.20 19.67 16.85
C ASP A 32 -43.29 19.48 15.62
N ALA A 33 -42.19 18.76 15.86
CA ALA A 33 -41.85 17.51 15.17
C ALA A 33 -40.38 17.24 15.45
N ALA A 34 -40.08 16.35 16.41
CA ALA A 34 -38.79 15.71 16.48
C ALA A 34 -38.65 14.82 15.23
N VAL A 35 -38.24 15.41 14.12
CA VAL A 35 -37.64 14.65 13.03
C VAL A 35 -36.27 14.29 13.56
N GLU A 36 -36.15 13.07 14.08
CA GLU A 36 -34.85 12.44 14.29
C GLU A 36 -34.14 12.46 12.94
N ASN A 37 -33.29 13.47 12.76
CA ASN A 37 -32.35 13.52 11.67
C ASN A 37 -31.33 12.42 12.00
N ILE A 38 -31.65 11.20 11.58
CA ILE A 38 -30.70 10.10 11.50
C ILE A 38 -29.71 10.58 10.43
N GLU A 39 -28.71 11.31 10.90
CA GLU A 39 -27.51 11.60 10.14
C GLU A 39 -26.81 10.26 9.97
N SER A 40 -27.25 9.52 8.95
CA SER A 40 -26.61 8.33 8.45
C SER A 40 -25.20 8.74 8.08
N SER A 41 -24.28 8.57 9.03
CA SER A 41 -22.85 8.61 8.76
C SER A 41 -22.63 7.71 7.54
N PRO A 42 -22.03 8.20 6.44
CA PRO A 42 -21.76 7.35 5.31
C PRO A 42 -20.88 6.21 5.82
N GLU A 43 -21.40 4.97 5.74
CA GLU A 43 -20.57 3.78 5.92
C GLU A 43 -19.43 3.93 4.92
N SER A 44 -18.25 4.24 5.44
CA SER A 44 -17.04 4.23 4.64
C SER A 44 -16.91 2.80 4.14
N ASN A 45 -17.12 2.60 2.84
CA ASN A 45 -16.83 1.34 2.17
C ASN A 45 -15.31 1.17 2.20
N ALA A 46 -14.79 0.78 3.36
CA ALA A 46 -13.40 0.42 3.53
C ALA A 46 -13.15 -0.85 2.71
N PHE A 47 -11.96 -0.92 2.10
CA PHE A 47 -11.54 -2.10 1.35
C PHE A 47 -11.59 -3.34 2.28
N PRO A 48 -12.16 -4.48 1.84
CA PRO A 48 -12.48 -5.62 2.71
C PRO A 48 -11.26 -6.43 3.16
N VAL A 49 -10.06 -6.04 2.73
CA VAL A 49 -8.80 -6.73 3.04
C VAL A 49 -7.87 -5.76 3.74
N GLU A 50 -7.46 -6.13 4.95
CA GLU A 50 -6.39 -5.46 5.68
C GLU A 50 -5.04 -5.90 5.11
N VAL A 51 -4.25 -4.93 4.65
CA VAL A 51 -2.86 -5.14 4.26
C VAL A 51 -1.95 -4.69 5.40
N SER A 52 -1.01 -5.54 5.78
CA SER A 52 -0.02 -5.24 6.82
C SER A 52 1.39 -5.62 6.39
N THR A 53 2.40 -5.13 7.10
CA THR A 53 3.79 -5.51 6.85
C THR A 53 4.16 -6.78 7.61
N TYR A 54 5.19 -7.46 7.11
CA TYR A 54 5.79 -8.64 7.76
C TYR A 54 7.31 -8.52 7.85
N SER A 55 7.87 -9.23 8.81
CA SER A 55 9.30 -9.34 9.05
C SER A 55 9.97 -10.39 8.16
N ALA A 56 11.31 -10.33 8.06
CA ALA A 56 12.09 -11.36 7.37
C ALA A 56 11.91 -12.74 8.01
N ASP A 57 11.81 -12.80 9.34
CA ASP A 57 11.60 -14.06 10.07
C ASP A 57 10.26 -14.71 9.71
N GLU A 58 9.18 -13.92 9.58
CA GLU A 58 7.88 -14.41 9.11
C GLU A 58 7.97 -14.96 7.67
N LEU A 59 8.68 -14.25 6.78
CA LEU A 59 8.89 -14.68 5.40
C LEU A 59 9.65 -16.02 5.32
N PHE A 60 10.75 -16.15 6.07
CA PHE A 60 11.52 -17.39 6.11
C PHE A 60 10.74 -18.54 6.75
N ALA A 61 9.95 -18.28 7.79
CA ALA A 61 9.09 -19.27 8.42
C ALA A 61 8.01 -19.80 7.46
N ALA A 62 7.52 -18.98 6.53
CA ALA A 62 6.59 -19.38 5.47
C ALA A 62 7.26 -20.07 4.27
N GLY A 63 8.57 -20.33 4.35
CA GLY A 63 9.35 -20.95 3.28
C GLY A 63 9.64 -20.01 2.10
N GLY A 64 9.49 -18.69 2.30
CA GLY A 64 9.93 -17.66 1.37
C GLY A 64 11.37 -17.20 1.63
N GLY A 65 11.73 -16.03 1.08
CA GLY A 65 13.04 -15.41 1.21
C GLY A 65 14.04 -15.85 0.14
N GLY A 66 15.30 -15.43 0.31
CA GLY A 66 16.35 -15.60 -0.70
C GLY A 66 16.27 -14.53 -1.79
N CYS A 67 16.71 -14.87 -3.00
CA CYS A 67 16.71 -13.95 -4.13
C CYS A 67 15.28 -13.64 -4.58
N GLY A 68 14.99 -12.38 -4.84
CA GLY A 68 13.66 -11.97 -5.26
C GLY A 68 13.52 -10.46 -5.34
N MET A 69 12.29 -10.03 -5.57
CA MET A 69 11.88 -8.64 -5.48
C MET A 69 11.19 -8.43 -4.13
N THR A 70 11.65 -7.45 -3.35
CA THR A 70 11.04 -7.04 -2.09
C THR A 70 10.50 -5.63 -2.23
N LEU A 71 9.26 -5.42 -1.82
CA LEU A 71 8.58 -4.12 -1.90
C LEU A 71 8.07 -3.71 -0.52
N LEU A 72 8.17 -2.41 -0.26
CA LEU A 72 7.85 -1.70 0.97
C LEU A 72 6.85 -0.58 0.64
N SER A 73 6.09 -0.10 1.61
CA SER A 73 5.32 1.14 1.44
C SER A 73 6.25 2.29 1.05
N SER A 74 5.81 3.16 0.14
CA SER A 74 6.58 4.36 -0.18
C SER A 74 6.80 5.22 1.07
N GLY A 75 8.05 5.60 1.34
CA GLY A 75 8.48 6.33 2.53
C GLY A 75 8.85 5.46 3.74
N ALA A 76 8.74 4.12 3.63
CA ALA A 76 9.18 3.19 4.65
C ALA A 76 10.68 2.86 4.58
N ASP A 77 11.26 2.45 5.71
CA ASP A 77 12.60 1.91 5.84
C ASP A 77 12.54 0.38 6.07
N PHE A 78 13.32 -0.35 5.28
CA PHE A 78 13.38 -1.82 5.29
C PHE A 78 13.67 -2.39 6.69
N ARG A 79 14.44 -1.68 7.52
CA ARG A 79 14.87 -2.17 8.84
C ARG A 79 13.84 -1.96 9.94
N THR A 80 12.91 -1.01 9.78
CA THR A 80 12.02 -0.61 10.86
C THR A 80 10.55 -0.85 10.56
N ASP A 81 10.15 -0.80 9.29
CA ASP A 81 8.72 -0.79 8.93
C ASP A 81 8.23 -2.13 8.37
N GLY A 82 9.16 -3.02 8.01
CA GLY A 82 8.86 -4.34 7.45
C GLY A 82 8.49 -4.30 5.97
N MET A 83 8.21 -5.49 5.41
CA MET A 83 7.95 -5.69 3.98
C MET A 83 6.46 -5.81 3.70
N LEU A 84 6.01 -5.26 2.57
CA LEU A 84 4.64 -5.45 2.09
C LEU A 84 4.51 -6.66 1.18
N PHE A 85 5.50 -6.87 0.32
CA PHE A 85 5.44 -7.87 -0.72
C PHE A 85 6.82 -8.43 -1.03
N PHE A 86 6.86 -9.72 -1.34
CA PHE A 86 8.04 -10.43 -1.78
C PHE A 86 7.66 -11.30 -2.97
N ASN A 87 8.52 -11.36 -3.99
CA ASN A 87 8.40 -12.28 -5.10
C ASN A 87 9.74 -12.97 -5.34
N GLY A 88 9.83 -14.22 -4.93
CA GLY A 88 11.03 -15.03 -5.11
C GLY A 88 11.27 -15.39 -6.57
N LEU A 89 12.52 -15.62 -6.94
CA LEU A 89 12.86 -16.09 -8.29
C LEU A 89 12.25 -17.48 -8.56
N GLU A 90 11.80 -17.72 -9.79
CA GLU A 90 11.18 -19.01 -10.18
C GLU A 90 12.05 -20.23 -9.90
N SER A 91 13.37 -20.08 -10.07
CA SER A 91 14.37 -21.12 -9.82
C SER A 91 14.44 -21.56 -8.35
N ALA A 92 13.90 -20.77 -7.42
CA ALA A 92 13.93 -21.01 -5.97
C ALA A 92 12.58 -21.48 -5.40
N LYS A 93 11.70 -22.08 -6.22
CA LYS A 93 10.28 -22.36 -5.90
C LYS A 93 9.45 -21.08 -5.80
N GLY A 94 9.62 -20.21 -6.80
CA GLY A 94 9.03 -18.87 -6.94
C GLY A 94 7.64 -18.75 -6.31
N SER A 95 7.63 -18.18 -5.11
CA SER A 95 6.41 -17.88 -4.37
C SER A 95 6.43 -16.42 -4.03
N ALA A 96 5.34 -15.76 -4.39
CA ALA A 96 5.08 -14.39 -3.96
C ALA A 96 4.33 -14.43 -2.62
N PHE A 97 4.59 -13.44 -1.77
CA PHE A 97 4.01 -13.38 -0.43
C PHE A 97 3.55 -11.98 -0.08
N MET A 98 2.39 -11.90 0.57
CA MET A 98 1.81 -10.68 1.10
C MET A 98 1.03 -10.99 2.37
N LYS A 99 1.05 -10.10 3.37
CA LYS A 99 0.30 -10.29 4.62
C LYS A 99 -1.08 -9.63 4.52
N LEU A 100 -2.10 -10.48 4.46
CA LEU A 100 -3.50 -10.12 4.23
C LEU A 100 -4.36 -10.63 5.38
N ASN A 101 -5.15 -9.74 5.99
CA ASN A 101 -5.97 -10.00 7.19
C ASN A 101 -5.16 -10.69 8.30
N GLY A 102 -3.97 -10.16 8.57
CA GLY A 102 -3.06 -10.67 9.61
C GLY A 102 -2.30 -11.96 9.27
N GLY A 103 -2.62 -12.63 8.16
CA GLY A 103 -1.97 -13.88 7.73
C GLY A 103 -1.02 -13.66 6.55
N LEU A 104 0.19 -14.23 6.61
CA LEU A 104 1.11 -14.23 5.48
C LEU A 104 0.60 -15.24 4.43
N ARG A 105 0.19 -14.74 3.26
CA ARG A 105 -0.40 -15.53 2.18
C ARG A 105 0.59 -15.74 1.07
N ARG A 106 0.60 -16.96 0.53
CA ARG A 106 1.23 -17.24 -0.75
C ARG A 106 0.34 -16.77 -1.88
N LEU A 107 0.97 -16.19 -2.89
CA LEU A 107 0.35 -15.74 -4.11
C LEU A 107 0.91 -16.56 -5.28
N VAL A 108 0.02 -16.96 -6.18
CA VAL A 108 0.35 -17.69 -7.41
C VAL A 108 0.34 -16.70 -8.56
N ARG A 109 1.44 -16.62 -9.32
CA ARG A 109 1.51 -15.71 -10.47
C ARG A 109 0.65 -16.23 -11.61
N THR A 110 -0.25 -15.39 -12.12
CA THR A 110 -1.17 -15.71 -13.21
C THR A 110 -0.79 -15.05 -14.52
N ALA A 111 -0.11 -13.89 -14.46
CA ALA A 111 0.42 -13.21 -15.63
C ALA A 111 1.71 -12.45 -15.32
N ALA A 112 2.51 -12.24 -16.35
CA ALA A 112 3.69 -11.38 -16.30
C ALA A 112 3.90 -10.72 -17.66
N SER A 113 4.31 -9.44 -17.67
CA SER A 113 4.67 -8.71 -18.89
C SER A 113 5.58 -7.52 -18.62
N GLY A 114 6.17 -6.97 -19.68
CA GLY A 114 7.04 -5.79 -19.61
C GLY A 114 8.53 -6.13 -19.67
N GLU A 115 9.37 -5.25 -19.13
CA GLU A 115 10.82 -5.41 -19.15
C GLU A 115 11.24 -6.54 -18.20
N VAL A 116 12.21 -7.35 -18.62
CA VAL A 116 12.73 -8.46 -17.83
C VAL A 116 13.88 -7.97 -16.95
N PHE A 117 13.85 -8.31 -15.66
CA PHE A 117 14.92 -8.03 -14.71
C PHE A 117 15.05 -9.18 -13.70
N TYR A 118 16.27 -9.64 -13.42
CA TYR A 118 16.54 -10.71 -12.46
C TYR A 118 15.61 -11.94 -12.56
N GLY A 119 15.20 -12.34 -13.77
CA GLY A 119 14.27 -13.47 -13.96
C GLY A 119 12.79 -13.18 -13.66
N GLN A 120 12.43 -11.90 -13.52
CA GLN A 120 11.09 -11.38 -13.29
C GLN A 120 10.71 -10.36 -14.38
N GLN A 121 9.49 -9.82 -14.34
CA GLN A 121 9.01 -8.78 -15.26
C GLN A 121 8.37 -7.61 -14.51
N THR A 122 8.37 -6.42 -15.13
CA THR A 122 7.93 -5.16 -14.48
C THR A 122 6.45 -5.10 -14.14
N ASN A 123 5.62 -5.91 -14.81
CA ASN A 123 4.20 -6.04 -14.50
C ASN A 123 3.90 -7.52 -14.23
N GLN A 124 3.29 -7.83 -13.10
CA GLN A 124 2.97 -9.19 -12.68
C GLN A 124 1.61 -9.20 -11.99
N SER A 125 0.78 -10.20 -12.33
CA SER A 125 -0.52 -10.43 -11.70
C SER A 125 -0.46 -11.72 -10.91
N PHE A 126 -1.07 -11.73 -9.75
CA PHE A 126 -1.12 -12.87 -8.85
C PHE A 126 -2.52 -13.07 -8.28
N GLU A 127 -2.81 -14.30 -7.86
CA GLU A 127 -4.00 -14.67 -7.10
C GLU A 127 -3.59 -15.32 -5.79
N THR A 128 -4.35 -15.11 -4.73
CA THR A 128 -4.14 -15.81 -3.46
C THR A 128 -4.30 -17.32 -3.63
N GLU A 129 -3.31 -18.08 -3.14
CA GLU A 129 -3.40 -19.54 -3.16
C GLU A 129 -4.59 -20.02 -2.31
N SER A 130 -5.45 -20.84 -2.91
CA SER A 130 -6.55 -21.48 -2.19
C SER A 130 -5.99 -22.56 -1.27
N PHE A 131 -6.04 -22.34 0.03
CA PHE A 131 -5.79 -23.39 1.00
C PHE A 131 -7.08 -24.19 1.17
N GLU A 132 -7.16 -25.36 0.54
CA GLU A 132 -8.15 -26.36 0.96
C GLU A 132 -7.85 -26.71 2.43
N THR A 133 -8.89 -26.57 3.25
CA THR A 133 -8.81 -26.64 4.72
C THR A 133 -8.45 -28.05 5.17
N GLU A 134 -7.16 -28.36 5.24
CA GLU A 134 -6.70 -29.44 6.11
C GLU A 134 -6.56 -28.88 7.54
N SER A 135 -7.13 -29.63 8.47
CA SER A 135 -7.48 -29.25 9.82
C SER A 135 -6.28 -29.09 10.76
N ASP A 136 -5.39 -28.14 10.47
CA ASP A 136 -4.38 -27.70 11.42
C ASP A 136 -4.74 -26.33 11.99
N ALA A 137 -4.51 -26.17 13.30
CA ALA A 137 -4.84 -24.97 14.08
C ALA A 137 -4.04 -23.71 13.67
N MET A 138 -3.27 -23.79 12.58
CA MET A 138 -2.46 -22.71 12.00
C MET A 138 -3.05 -22.17 10.68
N THR A 139 -4.15 -22.73 10.18
CA THR A 139 -4.76 -22.29 8.93
C THR A 139 -5.43 -20.92 9.14
N PRO A 140 -4.97 -19.85 8.48
CA PRO A 140 -5.56 -18.54 8.65
C PRO A 140 -7.02 -18.54 8.14
N PRO A 141 -7.88 -17.60 8.58
CA PRO A 141 -9.29 -17.58 8.18
C PRO A 141 -9.45 -17.57 6.65
N PRO A 142 -10.52 -18.18 6.11
CA PRO A 142 -10.79 -18.15 4.68
C PRO A 142 -10.89 -16.71 4.20
N LEU A 143 -10.29 -16.42 3.04
CA LEU A 143 -10.34 -15.11 2.39
C LEU A 143 -11.18 -15.19 1.12
N PRO A 144 -11.80 -14.08 0.70
CA PRO A 144 -12.24 -13.97 -0.68
C PRO A 144 -11.04 -14.16 -1.61
N GLU A 145 -11.32 -14.52 -2.85
CA GLU A 145 -10.29 -14.51 -3.90
C GLU A 145 -9.78 -13.07 -4.06
N ILE A 146 -8.47 -12.89 -3.95
CA ILE A 146 -7.82 -11.59 -4.06
C ILE A 146 -6.85 -11.64 -5.24
N THR A 147 -7.06 -10.74 -6.18
CA THR A 147 -6.09 -10.46 -7.24
C THR A 147 -5.12 -9.39 -6.76
N VAL A 148 -3.82 -9.61 -7.00
CA VAL A 148 -2.75 -8.67 -6.69
C VAL A 148 -2.00 -8.36 -7.96
N ASP A 149 -2.09 -7.13 -8.44
CA ASP A 149 -1.33 -6.63 -9.57
C ASP A 149 -0.15 -5.79 -9.08
N VAL A 150 1.05 -6.10 -9.56
CA VAL A 150 2.29 -5.41 -9.19
C VAL A 150 2.88 -4.80 -10.44
N ALA A 151 3.05 -3.48 -10.44
CA ALA A 151 3.72 -2.74 -11.48
C ALA A 151 4.90 -1.95 -10.89
N VAL A 152 6.09 -2.13 -11.43
CA VAL A 152 7.32 -1.48 -10.94
C VAL A 152 8.06 -0.74 -12.04
N THR A 153 8.70 0.36 -11.67
CA THR A 153 9.68 1.07 -12.50
C THR A 153 11.07 0.70 -12.02
N LEU A 154 11.93 0.25 -12.94
CA LEU A 154 13.32 -0.05 -12.63
C LEU A 154 14.14 1.23 -12.56
N GLY A 155 14.93 1.35 -11.50
CA GLY A 155 15.92 2.41 -11.32
C GLY A 155 17.28 1.99 -11.84
N GLU A 156 18.31 2.65 -11.31
CA GLU A 156 19.68 2.27 -11.60
C GLU A 156 20.01 0.88 -11.02
N PRO A 157 20.91 0.11 -11.66
CA PRO A 157 21.48 -1.09 -11.07
C PRO A 157 22.09 -0.77 -9.70
N GLY A 158 21.84 -1.63 -8.72
CA GLY A 158 22.36 -1.52 -7.35
C GLY A 158 23.83 -1.96 -7.24
N GLU A 159 24.40 -1.79 -6.03
CA GLU A 159 25.83 -2.04 -5.77
C GLU A 159 26.22 -3.53 -5.75
N ILE A 160 25.26 -4.43 -5.46
CA ILE A 160 25.47 -5.88 -5.30
C ILE A 160 24.30 -6.59 -5.97
N GLU A 161 24.50 -7.07 -7.21
CA GLU A 161 23.57 -7.92 -7.98
C GLU A 161 22.08 -7.66 -7.73
N SER A 162 21.73 -6.37 -7.68
CA SER A 162 20.37 -5.89 -7.46
C SER A 162 20.01 -4.80 -8.44
N VAL A 163 18.73 -4.51 -8.56
CA VAL A 163 18.19 -3.33 -9.23
C VAL A 163 17.29 -2.60 -8.24
N ASN A 164 17.49 -1.29 -8.15
CA ASN A 164 16.64 -0.45 -7.33
C ASN A 164 15.25 -0.31 -7.97
N ILE A 165 14.20 -0.27 -7.16
CA ILE A 165 12.83 0.02 -7.57
C ILE A 165 12.42 1.33 -6.91
N PRO A 166 12.70 2.48 -7.55
CA PRO A 166 12.40 3.79 -6.98
C PRO A 166 10.90 4.09 -6.90
N ALA A 167 10.08 3.37 -7.67
CA ALA A 167 8.63 3.52 -7.67
C ALA A 167 7.94 2.26 -8.19
N GLY A 168 6.80 1.94 -7.59
CA GLY A 168 5.86 0.94 -8.07
C GLY A 168 4.50 1.12 -7.44
N THR A 169 3.56 0.28 -7.88
CA THR A 169 2.20 0.20 -7.35
C THR A 169 1.84 -1.26 -7.16
N ILE A 170 1.23 -1.56 -6.00
CA ILE A 170 0.49 -2.79 -5.78
C ILE A 170 -1.01 -2.43 -5.81
N THR A 171 -1.76 -3.07 -6.70
CA THR A 171 -3.22 -2.95 -6.76
C THR A 171 -3.83 -4.26 -6.28
N LEU A 172 -4.56 -4.20 -5.16
CA LEU A 172 -5.36 -5.32 -4.67
C LEU A 172 -6.79 -5.17 -5.17
N THR A 173 -7.38 -6.26 -5.66
CA THR A 173 -8.80 -6.31 -6.04
C THR A 173 -9.49 -7.44 -5.27
N ALA A 174 -10.55 -7.11 -4.55
CA ALA A 174 -11.34 -8.03 -3.74
C ALA A 174 -12.81 -7.58 -3.74
N GLU A 175 -13.73 -8.51 -3.96
CA GLU A 175 -15.18 -8.26 -3.91
C GLU A 175 -15.65 -7.07 -4.78
N GLY A 176 -15.00 -6.87 -5.93
CA GLY A 176 -15.30 -5.78 -6.86
C GLY A 176 -14.80 -4.39 -6.43
N GLN A 177 -14.05 -4.31 -5.32
CA GLN A 177 -13.35 -3.11 -4.88
C GLN A 177 -11.85 -3.22 -5.17
N SER A 178 -11.17 -2.08 -5.27
CA SER A 178 -9.72 -2.03 -5.48
C SER A 178 -9.04 -1.06 -4.51
N GLN A 179 -7.85 -1.42 -4.07
CA GLN A 179 -6.96 -0.58 -3.26
C GLN A 179 -5.59 -0.52 -3.91
N GLU A 180 -5.06 0.69 -4.09
CA GLU A 180 -3.70 0.92 -4.58
C GLU A 180 -2.76 1.28 -3.43
N ILE A 181 -1.55 0.73 -3.46
CA ILE A 181 -0.48 1.00 -2.51
C ILE A 181 0.76 1.39 -3.30
N ALA A 182 1.24 2.62 -3.08
CA ALA A 182 2.50 3.06 -3.65
C ALA A 182 3.66 2.38 -2.92
N VAL A 183 4.60 1.83 -3.68
CA VAL A 183 5.71 1.02 -3.15
C VAL A 183 7.06 1.42 -3.71
N VAL A 184 8.10 1.08 -2.96
CA VAL A 184 9.52 1.16 -3.35
C VAL A 184 10.20 -0.13 -2.92
N GLY A 185 11.40 -0.40 -3.43
CA GLY A 185 12.15 -1.56 -2.98
C GLY A 185 13.33 -1.90 -3.86
N ASP A 186 13.66 -3.17 -3.89
CA ASP A 186 14.80 -3.71 -4.63
C ASP A 186 14.48 -5.12 -5.15
N ALA A 187 15.20 -5.52 -6.18
CA ALA A 187 15.21 -6.91 -6.63
C ALA A 187 16.63 -7.39 -6.84
N GLY A 188 17.00 -8.53 -6.24
CA GLY A 188 18.36 -9.04 -6.33
C GLY A 188 18.63 -10.32 -5.52
N CYS A 189 19.93 -10.61 -5.45
CA CYS A 189 20.60 -11.57 -4.58
C CYS A 189 21.76 -10.81 -3.88
#